data_AF-A0A7K7EHU7-F1
#
_entry.id   AF-A0A7K7EHU7-F1
#
_cell.length_a   1.000
_cell.length_b   1.000
_cell.length_c   1.000
_cell.angle_alpha   90.00
_cell.angle_beta   90.00
_cell.angle_gamma   90.00
#
_symmetry.space_group_name_H-M   'P 1'
#
loop_
_entity.id
_entity.type
_entity.pdbx_description
1 polymer ?
#
loop_
_entity_poly.entity_id
_entity_poly.type
_entity_poly.pdbx_seq_one_letter_code
_entity_poly.pdbx_strand_id
1 'polypeptide(L)'
;MNLNTLFQQIQFTEKQAREKRNFIQQAKCDINRSYERINQIKEELSAAKINLEAKVQHLSLKQFNVEILKKREDSLEKQKAELINQRTSLLQTMVYAKRKITEEEDSFTREVTEFNNEYGLTSNRDLLIKKKVKNEIHDLENKAALLKNEIESMEHKNVQLNALQLQKNELKQDLFTLQSELKDLEKAISEAERMTKDLEAEKVQVTEKPQTDPECLR
;
A
#
# COMPACT_ATOMS: atom_id res chain seq x y z
N MET A 1 136.22 44.43 7.63
CA MET A 1 134.93 44.52 6.91
C MET A 1 135.06 45.64 5.88
N ASN A 2 134.79 45.36 4.61
CA ASN A 2 134.96 46.31 3.50
C ASN A 2 133.72 47.21 3.40
N LEU A 3 133.91 48.53 3.24
CA LEU A 3 132.82 49.49 3.10
C LEU A 3 131.82 49.11 1.98
N ASN A 4 132.31 48.53 0.89
CA ASN A 4 131.53 48.04 -0.24
C ASN A 4 130.61 46.85 0.12
N THR A 5 131.09 45.91 0.95
CA THR A 5 130.27 44.77 1.42
C THR A 5 129.15 45.21 2.36
N LEU A 6 129.41 46.22 3.20
CA LEU A 6 128.39 46.83 4.05
C LEU A 6 127.32 47.54 3.22
N PHE A 7 127.73 48.28 2.19
CA PHE A 7 126.81 48.99 1.30
C PHE A 7 125.89 48.05 0.50
N GLN A 8 126.42 46.94 -0.02
CA GLN A 8 125.62 45.91 -0.68
C GLN A 8 124.59 45.26 0.27
N GLN A 9 124.98 44.99 1.52
CA GLN A 9 124.08 44.44 2.52
C GLN A 9 122.95 45.41 2.88
N ILE A 10 123.26 46.72 3.02
CA ILE A 10 122.26 47.77 3.24
C ILE A 10 121.29 47.89 2.06
N GLN A 11 121.78 47.83 0.82
CA GLN A 11 120.91 47.86 -0.36
C GLN A 11 119.98 46.64 -0.42
N PHE A 12 120.49 45.45 -0.10
CA PHE A 12 119.69 44.23 -0.08
C PHE A 12 118.60 44.26 1.01
N THR A 13 118.95 44.68 2.23
CA THR A 13 117.99 44.77 3.33
C THR A 13 116.94 45.86 3.09
N GLU A 14 117.30 47.00 2.49
CA GLU A 14 116.35 48.06 2.12
C GLU A 14 115.38 47.58 1.02
N LYS A 15 115.87 46.84 0.02
CA LYS A 15 115.02 46.21 -1.01
C LYS A 15 114.04 45.22 -0.38
N GLN A 16 114.52 44.34 0.51
CA GLN A 16 113.66 43.38 1.21
C GLN A 16 112.64 44.08 2.14
N ALA A 17 113.04 45.16 2.81
CA ALA A 17 112.15 45.97 3.64
C ALA A 17 111.09 46.71 2.81
N ARG A 18 111.44 47.16 1.59
CA ARG A 18 110.49 47.76 0.64
C ARG A 18 109.48 46.73 0.15
N GLU A 19 109.92 45.53 -0.24
CA GLU A 19 109.03 44.45 -0.69
C GLU A 19 108.07 44.01 0.43
N LYS A 20 108.55 43.85 1.67
CA LYS A 20 107.70 43.57 2.84
C LYS A 20 106.69 44.69 3.11
N ARG A 21 107.10 45.96 3.01
CA ARG A 21 106.19 47.12 3.15
C ARG A 21 105.10 47.09 2.08
N ASN A 22 105.45 46.82 0.83
CA ASN A 22 104.50 46.70 -0.27
C ASN A 22 103.51 45.55 -0.05
N PHE A 23 104.00 44.36 0.36
CA PHE A 23 103.15 43.21 0.64
C PHE A 23 102.18 43.48 1.80
N ILE A 24 102.65 44.09 2.90
CA ILE A 24 101.80 44.47 4.03
C ILE A 24 100.74 45.48 3.58
N GLN A 25 101.11 46.45 2.74
CA GLN A 25 100.16 47.44 2.23
C GLN A 25 99.09 46.80 1.35
N GLN A 26 99.48 45.86 0.47
CA GLN A 26 98.56 45.10 -0.36
C GLN A 26 97.60 44.26 0.50
N ALA A 27 98.12 43.54 1.50
CA ALA A 27 97.31 42.76 2.43
C ALA A 27 96.30 43.66 3.19
N LYS A 28 96.71 44.86 3.62
CA LYS A 28 95.80 45.83 4.25
C LYS A 28 94.69 46.28 3.29
N CYS A 29 95.03 46.58 2.04
CA CYS A 29 94.03 46.94 1.03
C CYS A 29 93.03 45.80 0.78
N ASP A 30 93.49 44.56 0.68
CA ASP A 30 92.62 43.40 0.46
C ASP A 30 91.77 43.05 1.68
N ILE A 31 92.30 43.23 2.90
CA ILE A 31 91.53 43.15 4.15
C ILE A 31 90.42 44.20 4.16
N ASN A 32 90.73 45.47 3.84
CA ASN A 32 89.73 46.53 3.80
C ASN A 32 88.62 46.26 2.79
N ARG A 33 88.96 45.84 1.57
CA ARG A 33 87.99 45.41 0.55
C ARG A 33 87.12 44.26 1.02
N SER A 34 87.70 43.32 1.75
CA SER A 34 86.96 42.19 2.31
C SER A 34 85.98 42.64 3.39
N TYR A 35 86.37 43.57 4.27
CA TYR A 35 85.48 44.18 5.25
C TYR A 35 84.31 44.94 4.60
N GLU A 36 84.57 45.71 3.55
CA GLU A 36 83.53 46.41 2.78
C GLU A 36 82.52 45.42 2.19
N ARG A 37 82.98 44.33 1.55
CA ARG A 37 82.10 43.27 1.04
C ARG A 37 81.29 42.59 2.13
N ILE A 38 81.91 42.31 3.29
CA ILE A 38 81.20 41.73 4.44
C ILE A 38 80.08 42.66 4.90
N ASN A 39 80.31 43.97 4.93
CA ASN A 39 79.30 44.94 5.32
C ASN A 39 78.17 45.03 4.29
N GLN A 40 78.47 45.05 2.99
CA GLN A 40 77.45 45.01 1.93
C GLN A 40 76.56 43.78 2.04
N ILE A 41 77.16 42.58 2.20
CA ILE A 41 76.41 41.33 2.36
C ILE A 41 75.54 41.36 3.62
N LYS A 42 76.02 41.96 4.72
CA LYS A 42 75.22 42.11 5.95
C LYS A 42 74.01 43.02 5.74
N GLU A 43 74.17 44.12 5.03
CA GLU A 43 73.07 45.03 4.68
C GLU A 43 72.04 44.33 3.78
N GLU A 44 72.50 43.65 2.73
CA GLU A 44 71.64 42.86 1.83
C GLU A 44 70.88 41.76 2.59
N LEU A 45 71.56 41.05 3.50
CA LEU A 45 70.95 40.04 4.35
C LEU A 45 69.89 40.66 5.27
N SER A 46 70.15 41.84 5.84
CA SER A 46 69.18 42.54 6.69
C SER A 46 67.92 42.94 5.91
N ALA A 47 68.09 43.45 4.68
CA ALA A 47 67.00 43.85 3.81
C ALA A 47 66.18 42.64 3.34
N ALA A 48 66.86 41.54 2.98
CA ALA A 48 66.22 40.27 2.62
C ALA A 48 65.41 39.69 3.80
N LYS A 49 65.94 39.77 5.03
CA LYS A 49 65.24 39.31 6.23
C LYS A 49 63.95 40.10 6.49
N ILE A 50 63.99 41.43 6.39
CA ILE A 50 62.80 42.29 6.55
C ILE A 50 61.75 41.96 5.47
N ASN A 51 62.18 41.80 4.22
CA ASN A 51 61.28 41.43 3.11
C ASN A 51 60.64 40.05 3.33
N LEU A 52 61.43 39.06 3.77
CA LEU A 52 60.93 37.73 4.09
C LEU A 52 59.89 37.79 5.21
N GLU A 53 60.16 38.53 6.28
CA GLU A 53 59.23 38.71 7.39
C GLU A 53 57.91 39.34 6.96
N ALA A 54 57.96 40.40 6.13
CA ALA A 54 56.76 41.00 5.55
C ALA A 54 55.95 40.01 4.70
N LYS A 55 56.62 39.18 3.89
CA LYS A 55 55.96 38.12 3.10
C LYS A 55 55.33 37.06 3.97
N VAL A 56 56.01 36.63 5.05
CA VAL A 56 55.48 35.66 6.01
C VAL A 56 54.21 36.20 6.67
N GLN A 57 54.24 37.44 7.17
CA GLN A 57 53.07 38.08 7.78
C GLN A 57 51.89 38.16 6.80
N HIS A 58 52.16 38.56 5.55
CA HIS A 58 51.13 38.63 4.51
C HIS A 58 50.55 37.25 4.15
N LEU A 59 51.38 36.20 4.11
CA LEU A 59 50.91 34.82 3.90
C LEU A 59 50.04 34.34 5.07
N SER A 60 50.42 34.62 6.30
CA SER A 60 49.61 34.29 7.48
C SER A 60 48.25 34.99 7.45
N LEU A 61 48.21 36.28 7.07
CA LEU A 61 46.95 37.00 6.92
C LEU A 61 46.06 36.37 5.83
N LYS A 62 46.64 35.99 4.69
CA LYS A 62 45.91 35.31 3.62
C LYS A 62 45.35 33.96 4.08
N GLN A 63 46.14 33.17 4.79
CA GLN A 63 45.69 31.89 5.36
C GLN A 63 44.52 32.08 6.32
N PHE A 64 44.62 33.04 7.23
CA PHE A 64 43.55 33.39 8.15
C PHE A 64 42.27 33.81 7.43
N ASN A 65 42.38 34.64 6.38
CA ASN A 65 41.21 35.04 5.58
C ASN A 65 40.56 33.84 4.88
N VAL A 66 41.34 32.90 4.36
CA VAL A 66 40.80 31.66 3.75
C VAL A 66 40.01 30.85 4.78
N GLU A 67 40.50 30.71 6.01
CA GLU A 67 39.77 30.02 7.07
C GLU A 67 38.45 30.70 7.44
N ILE A 68 38.43 32.03 7.51
CA ILE A 68 37.20 32.79 7.74
C ILE A 68 36.20 32.57 6.60
N LEU A 69 36.67 32.61 5.35
CA LEU A 69 35.82 32.41 4.18
C LEU A 69 35.20 31.01 4.17
N LYS A 70 35.99 29.97 4.48
CA LYS A 70 35.47 28.59 4.63
C LYS A 70 34.38 28.50 5.68
N LYS A 71 34.58 29.09 6.86
CA LYS A 71 33.54 29.09 7.91
C LYS A 71 32.26 29.81 7.47
N ARG A 72 32.39 30.89 6.69
CA ARG A 72 31.23 31.61 6.13
C ARG A 72 30.51 30.77 5.09
N GLU A 73 31.25 30.11 4.20
CA GLU A 73 30.73 29.20 3.19
C GLU A 73 29.95 28.04 3.84
N ASP A 74 30.54 27.38 4.82
CA ASP A 74 29.90 26.29 5.58
C ASP A 74 28.60 26.76 6.26
N SER A 75 28.60 27.98 6.82
CA SER A 75 27.40 28.56 7.43
C SER A 75 26.32 28.87 6.40
N LEU A 76 26.69 29.39 5.23
CA LEU A 76 25.74 29.70 4.16
C LEU A 76 25.14 28.42 3.57
N GLU A 77 25.93 27.36 3.40
CA GLU A 77 25.40 26.09 2.88
C GLU A 77 24.41 25.46 3.88
N LYS A 78 24.67 25.56 5.20
CA LYS A 78 23.71 25.17 6.23
C LYS A 78 22.41 25.97 6.15
N GLN A 79 22.49 27.30 6.05
CA GLN A 79 21.32 28.15 5.93
C GLN A 79 20.51 27.85 4.65
N LYS A 80 21.20 27.63 3.53
CA LYS A 80 20.58 27.24 2.26
C LYS A 80 19.83 25.91 2.39
N ALA A 81 20.44 24.90 3.02
CA ALA A 81 19.78 23.62 3.26
C ALA A 81 18.53 23.77 4.14
N GLU A 82 18.60 24.60 5.19
CA GLU A 82 17.46 24.90 6.06
C GLU A 82 16.33 25.60 5.30
N LEU A 83 16.64 26.61 4.50
CA LEU A 83 15.66 27.31 3.66
C LEU A 83 15.00 26.38 2.64
N ILE A 84 15.75 25.45 2.04
CA ILE A 84 15.20 24.44 1.12
C ILE A 84 14.21 23.53 1.86
N ASN A 85 14.55 23.09 3.08
CA ASN A 85 13.67 22.27 3.90
C ASN A 85 12.39 23.01 4.29
N GLN A 86 12.50 24.27 4.75
CA GLN A 86 11.36 25.12 5.07
C GLN A 86 10.45 25.34 3.84
N ARG A 87 11.03 25.67 2.69
CA ARG A 87 10.29 25.83 1.43
C ARG A 87 9.52 24.57 1.06
N THR A 88 10.15 23.41 1.23
CA THR A 88 9.54 22.10 0.89
C THR A 88 8.36 21.79 1.81
N SER A 89 8.52 22.01 3.12
CA SER A 89 7.44 21.84 4.11
C SER A 89 6.25 22.80 3.86
N LEU A 90 6.54 24.07 3.57
CA LEU A 90 5.51 25.06 3.23
C LEU A 90 4.76 24.68 1.94
N LEU A 91 5.48 24.19 0.93
CA LEU A 91 4.87 23.74 -0.32
C LEU A 91 3.93 22.55 -0.09
N GLN A 92 4.34 21.57 0.73
CA GLN A 92 3.48 20.44 1.10
C GLN A 92 2.22 20.89 1.84
N THR A 93 2.36 21.77 2.83
CA THR A 93 1.24 22.33 3.58
C THR A 93 0.28 23.09 2.64
N MET A 94 0.81 23.88 1.71
CA MET A 94 0.00 24.62 0.74
C MET A 94 -0.77 23.67 -0.20
N VAL A 95 -0.14 22.62 -0.71
CA VAL A 95 -0.79 21.62 -1.57
C VAL A 95 -1.90 20.89 -0.80
N TYR A 96 -1.65 20.51 0.45
CA TYR A 96 -2.66 19.89 1.31
C TYR A 96 -3.84 20.83 1.58
N ALA A 97 -3.57 22.09 1.93
CA ALA A 97 -4.61 23.09 2.18
C ALA A 97 -5.47 23.36 0.93
N LYS A 98 -4.85 23.48 -0.25
CA LYS A 98 -5.58 23.62 -1.52
C LYS A 98 -6.49 22.44 -1.79
N ARG A 99 -6.02 21.21 -1.57
CA ARG A 99 -6.84 20.00 -1.71
C ARG A 99 -8.03 20.04 -0.75
N LYS A 100 -7.80 20.41 0.51
CA LYS A 100 -8.87 20.52 1.51
C LYS A 100 -9.92 21.55 1.12
N ILE A 101 -9.50 22.71 0.62
CA ILE A 101 -10.42 23.74 0.11
C ILE A 101 -11.29 23.16 -1.01
N THR A 102 -10.70 22.48 -2.00
CA THR A 102 -11.49 21.89 -3.10
C THR A 102 -12.41 20.77 -2.62
N GLU A 103 -11.98 19.93 -1.67
CA GLU A 103 -12.82 18.88 -1.08
C GLU A 103 -14.03 19.46 -0.34
N GLU A 104 -13.83 20.52 0.44
CA GLU A 104 -14.90 21.20 1.18
C GLU A 104 -15.84 21.98 0.24
N GLU A 105 -15.32 22.64 -0.79
CA GLU A 105 -16.12 23.30 -1.84
C GLU A 105 -17.02 22.29 -2.59
N ASP A 106 -16.47 21.13 -2.94
CA ASP A 106 -17.21 20.04 -3.59
C ASP A 106 -18.26 19.43 -2.65
N SER A 107 -17.92 19.23 -1.36
CA SER A 107 -18.87 18.72 -0.36
C SER A 107 -20.02 19.70 -0.16
N PHE A 108 -19.70 20.97 0.07
CA PHE A 108 -20.69 22.03 0.27
C PHE A 108 -21.62 22.16 -0.94
N THR A 109 -21.05 22.17 -2.16
CA THR A 109 -21.86 22.25 -3.39
C THR A 109 -22.79 21.05 -3.54
N ARG A 110 -22.32 19.85 -3.18
CA ARG A 110 -23.12 18.62 -3.20
C ARG A 110 -24.25 18.68 -2.17
N GLU A 111 -23.95 19.03 -0.93
CA GLU A 111 -24.92 19.14 0.17
C GLU A 111 -26.00 20.17 -0.16
N VAL A 112 -25.62 21.35 -0.67
CA VAL A 112 -26.57 22.37 -1.11
C VAL A 112 -27.45 21.85 -2.26
N THR A 113 -26.87 21.11 -3.19
CA THR A 113 -27.62 20.52 -4.32
C THR A 113 -28.60 19.44 -3.83
N GLU A 114 -28.16 18.55 -2.94
CA GLU A 114 -29.00 17.51 -2.32
C GLU A 114 -30.15 18.13 -1.54
N PHE A 115 -29.87 19.10 -0.67
CA PHE A 115 -30.87 19.85 0.07
C PHE A 115 -31.90 20.51 -0.86
N ASN A 116 -31.42 21.24 -1.88
CA ASN A 116 -32.32 21.91 -2.82
C ASN A 116 -33.20 20.92 -3.60
N ASN A 117 -32.68 19.74 -3.93
CA ASN A 117 -33.44 18.68 -4.60
C ASN A 117 -34.45 18.01 -3.67
N GLU A 118 -34.09 17.76 -2.42
CA GLU A 118 -34.96 17.14 -1.41
C GLU A 118 -36.19 18.02 -1.11
N TYR A 119 -35.96 19.32 -0.95
CA TYR A 119 -37.02 20.29 -0.66
C TYR A 119 -37.65 20.91 -1.93
N GLY A 120 -37.19 20.51 -3.12
CA GLY A 120 -37.72 21.02 -4.40
C GLY A 120 -37.57 22.54 -4.54
N LEU A 121 -36.50 23.12 -3.99
CA LEU A 121 -36.19 24.55 -4.07
C LEU A 121 -35.59 24.95 -5.43
N THR A 122 -35.27 23.96 -6.26
CA THR A 122 -34.75 24.15 -7.61
C THR A 122 -35.86 24.48 -8.61
N SER A 123 -35.51 25.24 -9.66
CA SER A 123 -36.43 25.60 -10.75
C SER A 123 -36.97 24.40 -11.56
N ASN A 124 -36.39 23.20 -11.36
CA ASN A 124 -36.79 21.95 -12.01
C ASN A 124 -37.63 21.03 -11.10
N ARG A 125 -38.22 21.57 -10.02
CA ARG A 125 -39.07 20.83 -9.06
C ARG A 125 -40.10 19.92 -9.75
N ASP A 126 -40.85 20.45 -10.71
CA ASP A 126 -41.91 19.68 -11.38
C ASP A 126 -41.36 18.48 -12.15
N LEU A 127 -40.18 18.61 -12.76
CA LEU A 127 -39.51 17.52 -13.46
C LEU A 127 -39.03 16.44 -12.48
N LEU A 128 -38.48 16.83 -11.33
CA LEU A 128 -38.03 15.91 -10.29
C LEU A 128 -39.20 15.14 -9.68
N ILE A 129 -40.29 15.82 -9.31
CA ILE A 129 -41.51 15.20 -8.78
C ILE A 129 -42.08 14.23 -9.82
N LYS A 130 -42.21 14.66 -11.08
CA LYS A 130 -42.71 13.79 -12.16
C LYS A 130 -41.86 12.54 -12.36
N LYS A 131 -40.53 12.67 -12.28
CA LYS A 131 -39.61 11.53 -12.37
C LYS A 131 -39.76 10.59 -11.17
N LYS A 132 -39.85 11.12 -9.94
CA LYS A 132 -40.04 10.34 -8.72
C LYS A 132 -41.35 9.55 -8.76
N VAL A 133 -42.45 10.22 -9.09
CA VAL A 133 -43.78 9.59 -9.24
C VAL A 133 -43.74 8.51 -10.34
N LYS A 134 -43.09 8.77 -11.48
CA LYS A 134 -42.98 7.78 -12.55
C LYS A 134 -42.23 6.51 -12.10
N ASN A 135 -41.13 6.68 -11.36
CA ASN A 135 -40.37 5.54 -10.82
C ASN A 135 -41.19 4.75 -9.79
N GLU A 136 -41.88 5.45 -8.89
CA GLU A 136 -42.70 4.83 -7.86
C GLU A 136 -43.90 4.07 -8.44
N ILE A 137 -44.56 4.62 -9.47
CA ILE A 137 -45.59 3.91 -10.25
C ILE A 137 -45.00 2.64 -10.88
N HIS A 138 -43.84 2.73 -11.53
CA HIS A 138 -43.20 1.57 -12.16
C HIS A 138 -42.88 0.46 -11.14
N ASP A 139 -42.37 0.82 -9.96
CA ASP A 139 -42.09 -0.13 -8.89
C ASP A 139 -43.36 -0.80 -8.35
N LEU A 140 -44.45 -0.04 -8.21
CA LEU A 140 -45.74 -0.57 -7.79
C LEU A 140 -46.37 -1.47 -8.85
N GLU A 141 -46.28 -1.11 -10.13
CA GLU A 141 -46.72 -1.95 -11.26
C GLU A 141 -45.97 -3.29 -11.29
N ASN A 142 -44.65 -3.26 -11.10
CA ASN A 142 -43.84 -4.48 -11.04
C ASN A 142 -44.25 -5.37 -9.85
N LYS A 143 -44.48 -4.78 -8.67
CA LYS A 143 -44.97 -5.52 -7.49
C LYS A 143 -46.36 -6.11 -7.72
N ALA A 144 -47.26 -5.35 -8.36
CA ALA A 144 -48.60 -5.82 -8.68
C ALA A 144 -48.57 -6.98 -9.68
N ALA A 145 -47.69 -6.93 -10.69
CA ALA A 145 -47.51 -8.01 -11.64
C ALA A 145 -46.98 -9.29 -10.97
N LEU A 146 -46.01 -9.17 -10.06
CA LEU A 146 -45.51 -10.31 -9.28
C LEU A 146 -46.61 -10.94 -8.41
N LEU A 147 -47.38 -10.12 -7.69
CA LEU A 147 -48.48 -10.61 -6.87
C LEU A 147 -49.57 -11.28 -7.71
N LYS A 148 -49.89 -10.74 -8.88
CA LYS A 148 -50.86 -11.34 -9.80
C LYS A 148 -50.42 -12.74 -10.24
N ASN A 149 -49.15 -12.89 -10.65
CA ASN A 149 -48.61 -14.19 -11.04
C ASN A 149 -48.63 -15.19 -9.87
N GLU A 150 -48.38 -14.73 -8.65
CA GLU A 150 -48.43 -15.57 -7.44
C GLU A 150 -49.85 -16.05 -7.15
N ILE A 151 -50.85 -15.16 -7.25
CA ILE A 151 -52.28 -15.49 -7.10
C ILE A 151 -52.71 -16.52 -8.14
N GLU A 152 -52.40 -16.31 -9.43
CA GLU A 152 -52.75 -17.24 -10.50
C GLU A 152 -52.13 -18.63 -10.27
N SER A 153 -50.87 -18.68 -9.81
CA SER A 153 -50.21 -19.94 -9.42
C SER A 153 -50.91 -20.62 -8.24
N MET A 154 -51.33 -19.87 -7.22
CA MET A 154 -52.06 -20.42 -6.08
C MET A 154 -53.45 -20.93 -6.48
N GLU A 155 -54.17 -20.20 -7.33
CA GLU A 155 -55.48 -20.62 -7.86
C GLU A 155 -55.35 -21.94 -8.63
N HIS A 156 -54.37 -22.06 -9.52
CA HIS A 156 -54.12 -23.30 -10.24
C HIS A 156 -53.81 -24.48 -9.30
N LYS A 157 -52.94 -24.26 -8.30
CA LYS A 157 -52.65 -25.28 -7.27
C LYS A 157 -53.90 -25.66 -6.47
N ASN A 158 -54.77 -24.70 -6.16
CA ASN A 158 -56.01 -24.95 -5.44
C ASN A 158 -57.00 -25.78 -6.26
N VAL A 159 -57.11 -25.52 -7.57
CA VAL A 159 -57.90 -26.36 -8.49
C VAL A 159 -57.37 -27.79 -8.52
N GLN A 160 -56.05 -27.97 -8.62
CA GLN A 160 -55.43 -29.30 -8.57
C GLN A 160 -55.67 -30.02 -7.23
N LEU A 161 -55.57 -29.30 -6.12
CA LEU A 161 -55.84 -29.84 -4.78
C LEU A 161 -57.29 -30.30 -4.65
N ASN A 162 -58.25 -29.50 -5.14
CA ASN A 162 -59.66 -29.88 -5.13
C ASN A 162 -59.93 -31.12 -5.98
N ALA A 163 -59.29 -31.25 -7.15
CA ALA A 163 -59.40 -32.44 -7.99
C ALA A 163 -58.84 -33.70 -7.30
N LEU A 164 -57.67 -33.59 -6.67
CA LEU A 164 -57.09 -34.69 -5.87
C LEU A 164 -57.97 -35.07 -4.68
N GLN A 165 -58.60 -34.09 -4.03
CA GLN A 165 -59.52 -34.34 -2.93
C GLN A 165 -60.78 -35.09 -3.39
N LEU A 166 -61.29 -34.80 -4.58
CA LEU A 166 -62.41 -35.53 -5.17
C LEU A 166 -62.04 -36.99 -5.47
N GLN A 167 -60.92 -37.21 -6.16
CA GLN A 167 -60.41 -38.57 -6.45
C GLN A 167 -60.16 -39.38 -5.18
N LYS A 168 -59.61 -38.75 -4.13
CA LYS A 168 -59.43 -39.39 -2.82
C LYS A 168 -60.77 -39.84 -2.22
N ASN A 169 -61.82 -39.04 -2.35
CA ASN A 169 -63.14 -39.38 -1.83
C ASN A 169 -63.79 -40.52 -2.63
N GLU A 170 -63.64 -40.52 -3.95
CA GLU A 170 -64.10 -41.61 -4.84
C GLU A 170 -63.40 -42.93 -4.48
N LEU A 171 -62.07 -42.94 -4.43
CA LEU A 171 -61.30 -44.12 -4.02
C LEU A 171 -61.67 -44.63 -2.62
N LYS A 172 -62.01 -43.71 -1.70
CA LYS A 172 -62.47 -44.09 -0.36
C LYS A 172 -63.83 -44.78 -0.41
N GLN A 173 -64.75 -44.32 -1.26
CA GLN A 173 -66.03 -45.00 -1.48
C GLN A 173 -65.83 -46.37 -2.12
N ASP A 174 -65.02 -46.48 -3.17
CA ASP A 174 -64.71 -47.75 -3.82
C ASP A 174 -64.11 -48.77 -2.84
N LEU A 175 -63.22 -48.31 -1.96
CA LEU A 175 -62.62 -49.15 -0.91
C LEU A 175 -63.68 -49.65 0.08
N PHE A 176 -64.64 -48.83 0.48
CA PHE A 176 -65.75 -49.28 1.33
C PHE A 176 -66.64 -50.31 0.62
N THR A 177 -66.92 -50.11 -0.66
CA THR A 177 -67.68 -51.06 -1.48
C THR A 177 -66.96 -52.40 -1.56
N LEU A 178 -65.69 -52.41 -1.94
CA LEU A 178 -64.86 -53.62 -2.00
C LEU A 178 -64.77 -54.34 -0.64
N GLN A 179 -64.66 -53.60 0.46
CA GLN A 179 -64.68 -54.19 1.80
C GLN A 179 -66.02 -54.87 2.12
N SER A 180 -67.14 -54.31 1.68
CA SER A 180 -68.45 -54.96 1.85
C SER A 180 -68.58 -56.21 0.99
N GLU A 181 -68.17 -56.16 -0.27
CA GLU A 181 -68.20 -57.30 -1.19
C GLU A 181 -67.31 -58.45 -0.70
N LEU A 182 -66.12 -58.13 -0.20
CA LEU A 182 -65.20 -59.10 0.39
C LEU A 182 -65.84 -59.79 1.60
N LYS A 183 -66.52 -59.03 2.46
CA LYS A 183 -67.24 -59.59 3.62
C LYS A 183 -68.40 -60.50 3.22
N ASP A 184 -69.14 -60.13 2.16
CA ASP A 184 -70.22 -60.94 1.62
C ASP A 184 -69.69 -62.24 0.99
N LEU A 185 -68.56 -62.18 0.28
CA LEU A 185 -67.86 -63.36 -0.25
C LEU A 185 -67.33 -64.27 0.85
N GLU A 186 -66.69 -63.73 1.89
CA GLU A 186 -66.24 -64.50 3.05
C GLU A 186 -67.39 -65.24 3.74
N LYS A 187 -68.56 -64.59 3.83
CA LYS A 187 -69.77 -65.23 4.35
C LYS A 187 -70.25 -66.35 3.44
N ALA A 188 -70.30 -66.12 2.13
CA ALA A 188 -70.69 -67.15 1.15
C ALA A 188 -69.73 -68.35 1.16
N ILE A 189 -68.42 -68.12 1.29
CA ILE A 189 -67.41 -69.18 1.45
C ILE A 189 -67.69 -69.98 2.73
N SER A 190 -67.90 -69.30 3.86
CA SER A 190 -68.19 -69.96 5.14
C SER A 190 -69.48 -70.80 5.10
N GLU A 191 -70.49 -70.34 4.36
CA GLU A 191 -71.74 -71.09 4.12
C GLU A 191 -71.51 -72.30 3.21
N ALA A 192 -70.75 -72.14 2.12
CA ALA A 192 -70.40 -73.23 1.21
C ALA A 192 -69.53 -74.30 1.90
N GLU A 193 -68.57 -73.90 2.75
CA GLU A 193 -67.78 -74.81 3.58
C GLU A 193 -68.65 -75.62 4.53
N ARG A 194 -69.65 -74.98 5.17
CA ARG A 194 -70.61 -75.67 6.04
C ARG A 194 -71.45 -76.66 5.27
N MET A 195 -72.02 -76.23 4.15
CA MET A 195 -72.84 -77.09 3.29
C MET A 195 -72.04 -78.28 2.75
N THR A 196 -70.76 -78.07 2.41
CA THR A 196 -69.86 -79.15 1.98
C THR A 196 -69.63 -80.16 3.11
N LYS A 197 -69.39 -79.70 4.35
CA LYS A 197 -69.27 -80.57 5.52
C LYS A 197 -70.55 -81.35 5.81
N ASP A 198 -71.72 -80.71 5.69
CA ASP A 198 -73.02 -81.37 5.88
C ASP A 198 -73.24 -82.48 4.84
N LEU A 199 -72.94 -82.20 3.56
CA LEU A 199 -73.01 -83.19 2.47
C LEU A 199 -71.98 -84.32 2.62
N GLU A 200 -70.78 -84.04 3.13
CA GLU A 200 -69.79 -85.07 3.46
C GLU A 200 -70.27 -85.98 4.60
N ALA A 201 -70.88 -85.41 5.64
CA ALA A 201 -71.50 -86.18 6.71
C ALA A 201 -72.67 -87.03 6.20
N GLU A 202 -73.52 -86.48 5.33
CA GLU A 202 -74.62 -87.21 4.69
C GLU A 202 -74.08 -88.34 3.79
N LYS A 203 -73.02 -88.09 3.00
CA LYS A 203 -72.36 -89.11 2.20
C LYS A 203 -71.85 -90.27 3.07
N VAL A 204 -71.17 -89.98 4.19
CA VAL A 204 -70.73 -90.99 5.16
C VAL A 204 -71.94 -91.81 5.64
N GLN A 205 -73.03 -91.14 6.03
CA GLN A 205 -74.27 -91.78 6.49
C GLN A 205 -74.93 -92.67 5.43
N VAL A 206 -74.89 -92.26 4.14
CA VAL A 206 -75.40 -93.03 3.00
C VAL A 206 -74.48 -94.20 2.66
N THR A 207 -73.16 -94.10 2.84
CA THR A 207 -72.23 -95.24 2.72
C THR A 207 -72.31 -96.23 3.88
N GLU A 208 -72.86 -95.86 5.04
CA GLU A 208 -73.14 -96.77 6.16
C GLU A 208 -74.49 -97.50 6.03
N LYS A 209 -75.44 -96.94 5.25
CA LYS A 209 -76.76 -97.56 5.00
C LYS A 209 -76.72 -98.97 4.37
N PRO A 210 -75.81 -99.33 3.44
CA PRO A 210 -75.73 -100.70 2.92
C PRO A 210 -75.30 -101.74 3.96
N GLN A 211 -74.76 -101.32 5.12
CA GLN A 211 -74.42 -102.22 6.23
C GLN A 211 -75.51 -102.28 7.32
N THR A 212 -76.58 -101.47 7.21
CA THR A 212 -77.67 -101.40 8.20
C THR A 212 -79.08 -101.50 7.60
N ASP A 213 -79.21 -101.80 6.30
CA ASP A 213 -80.47 -102.05 5.60
C ASP A 213 -80.84 -103.57 5.61
N PRO A 214 -82.01 -103.98 6.13
CA PRO A 214 -82.37 -105.39 6.36
C PRO A 214 -82.58 -106.26 5.10
N GLU A 215 -82.49 -105.72 3.88
CA GLU A 215 -82.68 -106.50 2.63
C GLU A 215 -81.38 -106.80 1.85
N CYS A 216 -80.21 -106.33 2.31
CA CYS A 216 -78.94 -106.44 1.56
C CYS A 216 -77.79 -107.17 2.28
N LEU A 217 -78.10 -108.09 3.20
CA LEU A 217 -77.17 -109.15 3.63
C LEU A 217 -77.85 -110.53 3.60
N ARG A 218 -77.70 -111.17 2.44
CA ARG A 218 -77.46 -112.61 2.29
C ARG A 218 -75.96 -112.86 2.34
#